data_AF-A0A399QSV9-F1
#
_entry.id   AF-A0A399QSV9-F1
#
_cell.length_a   1.000
_cell.length_b   1.000
_cell.length_c   1.000
_cell.angle_alpha   90.00
_cell.angle_beta   90.00
_cell.angle_gamma   90.00
#
_symmetry.space_group_name_H-M   'P 1'
#
loop_
_entity.id
_entity.type
_entity.pdbx_description
1 polymer ?
#
loop_
_entity_poly.entity_id
_entity_poly.type
_entity_poly.pdbx_seq_one_letter_code
_entity_poly.pdbx_strand_id
1 'polypeptide(L)'
;MGEFTLRFRESLEGFSGLAFNANRRSEVMHASSLEKLRAKLSNFVGRVHPNYFGWDGAYQRFVGVFPGGFHSDDYKSAERNYKEDARKLLEERLPLSSVQSNSGMGEAALAVFRKTNLLSPFEQTRIQALLRSRRADDFVRAAATFTLGDRANGLRSMEHAALEYDVAKWTAISYLPYLWAPTVHMFLKPEVTRDCAERVGHEFQYKYEPALNPSVYESLIDLTHTAKAELEARGALPSDNIDIQSFIWIAGKYE
;
A
#
# COMPACT_ATOMS: atom_id res chain seq x y z
N MET A 1 -3.29 -6.66 20.30
CA MET A 1 -3.37 -6.59 18.83
C MET A 1 -4.85 -6.73 18.50
N GLY A 2 -5.52 -5.59 18.30
CA GLY A 2 -6.94 -5.49 18.69
C GLY A 2 -7.13 -5.89 20.15
N GLU A 3 -8.25 -6.56 20.46
CA GLU A 3 -8.60 -7.10 21.79
C GLU A 3 -7.80 -8.35 22.21
N PHE A 4 -6.96 -8.89 21.32
CA PHE A 4 -6.17 -10.07 21.62
C PHE A 4 -4.87 -9.72 22.34
N THR A 5 -4.60 -10.45 23.42
CA THR A 5 -3.30 -10.49 24.11
C THR A 5 -2.43 -11.56 23.48
N LEU A 6 -1.20 -11.21 23.13
CA LEU A 6 -0.19 -12.14 22.63
C LEU A 6 0.77 -12.50 23.78
N ARG A 7 0.95 -13.79 24.05
CA ARG A 7 1.91 -14.27 25.03
C ARG A 7 3.00 -15.08 24.34
N PHE A 8 4.25 -14.75 24.67
CA PHE A 8 5.43 -15.38 24.09
C PHE A 8 6.26 -16.07 25.18
N ARG A 9 6.97 -17.12 24.78
CA ARG A 9 7.98 -17.82 25.57
C ARG A 9 9.13 -18.24 24.66
N GLU A 10 10.34 -17.84 25.05
CA GLU A 10 11.58 -18.24 24.40
C GLU A 10 12.11 -19.55 25.01
N SER A 11 12.73 -20.38 24.18
CA SER A 11 13.43 -21.61 24.57
C SER A 11 14.65 -21.83 23.67
N LEU A 12 15.47 -22.83 24.01
CA LEU A 12 16.64 -23.22 23.19
C LEU A 12 16.27 -23.68 21.77
N GLU A 13 15.02 -24.09 21.56
CA GLU A 13 14.51 -24.60 20.27
C GLU A 13 13.81 -23.51 19.44
N GLY A 14 13.72 -22.27 19.96
CA GLY A 14 13.11 -21.13 19.30
C GLY A 14 12.04 -20.44 20.16
N PHE A 15 10.97 -19.98 19.51
CA PHE A 15 9.91 -19.20 20.15
C PHE A 15 8.59 -19.97 20.10
N SER A 16 7.86 -19.92 21.21
CA SER A 16 6.48 -20.41 21.32
C SER A 16 5.55 -19.30 21.81
N GLY A 17 4.28 -19.35 21.42
CA GLY A 17 3.34 -18.34 21.87
C GLY A 17 1.90 -18.66 21.52
N LEU A 18 0.98 -17.88 22.07
CA LEU A 18 -0.45 -17.99 21.81
C LEU A 18 -1.12 -16.62 21.84
N ALA A 19 -2.23 -16.50 21.11
CA ALA A 19 -3.09 -15.33 21.09
C ALA A 19 -4.41 -15.66 21.79
N PHE A 20 -4.90 -14.77 22.65
CA PHE A 20 -6.17 -14.99 23.35
C PHE A 20 -6.89 -13.69 23.68
N ASN A 21 -8.21 -13.76 23.78
CA ASN A 21 -9.08 -12.74 24.37
C ASN A 21 -10.13 -13.43 25.26
N ALA A 22 -11.18 -12.71 25.69
CA ALA A 22 -12.23 -13.28 26.54
C ALA A 22 -12.98 -14.47 25.91
N ASN A 23 -13.05 -14.53 24.57
CA ASN A 23 -13.94 -15.44 23.83
C ASN A 23 -13.20 -16.51 23.02
N ARG A 24 -11.91 -16.30 22.69
CA ARG A 24 -11.13 -17.18 21.81
C ARG A 24 -9.69 -17.28 22.26
N ARG A 25 -9.07 -18.42 21.96
CA ARG A 25 -7.66 -18.72 22.21
C ARG A 25 -7.10 -19.54 21.06
N SER A 26 -5.90 -19.20 20.60
CA SER A 26 -5.17 -20.02 19.64
C SER A 26 -4.52 -21.22 20.31
N GLU A 27 -4.19 -22.23 19.52
CA GLU A 27 -3.20 -23.24 19.92
C GLU A 27 -1.84 -22.58 20.19
N VAL A 28 -0.96 -23.30 20.89
CA VAL A 28 0.42 -22.87 21.06
C VAL A 28 1.14 -23.03 19.72
N MET A 29 1.61 -21.91 19.18
CA MET A 29 2.32 -21.85 17.92
C MET A 29 3.82 -21.77 18.18
N HIS A 30 4.60 -22.42 17.31
CA HIS A 30 6.07 -22.44 17.39
C HIS A 30 6.70 -21.83 16.14
N ALA A 31 7.82 -21.13 16.31
CA ALA A 31 8.62 -20.62 15.19
C ALA A 31 10.10 -20.47 15.57
N SER A 32 10.97 -20.47 14.55
CA SER A 32 12.41 -20.31 14.74
C SER A 32 12.85 -18.87 15.06
N SER A 33 11.96 -17.89 14.94
CA SER A 33 12.21 -16.50 15.34
C SER A 33 10.96 -15.85 15.91
N LEU A 34 11.13 -14.83 16.75
CA LEU A 34 10.04 -14.04 17.31
C LEU A 34 9.21 -13.37 16.21
N GLU A 35 9.85 -12.92 15.14
CA GLU A 35 9.20 -12.30 13.98
C GLU A 35 8.24 -13.29 13.30
N LYS A 36 8.70 -14.52 13.01
CA LYS A 36 7.86 -15.57 12.42
C LYS A 36 6.72 -15.97 13.35
N LEU A 37 6.97 -16.04 14.67
CA LEU A 37 5.93 -16.33 15.64
C LEU A 37 4.89 -15.21 15.69
N ARG A 38 5.32 -13.95 15.67
CA ARG A 38 4.43 -12.78 15.60
C ARG A 38 3.58 -12.84 14.34
N ALA A 39 4.15 -13.10 13.17
CA ALA A 39 3.40 -13.24 11.92
C ALA A 39 2.32 -14.35 12.02
N LYS A 40 2.66 -15.52 12.58
CA LYS A 40 1.70 -16.62 12.80
C LYS A 40 0.54 -16.22 13.71
N LEU A 41 0.84 -15.57 14.85
CA LEU A 41 -0.19 -15.10 15.79
C LEU A 41 -1.02 -13.96 15.20
N SER A 42 -0.40 -13.06 14.43
CA SER A 42 -1.08 -12.02 13.66
C SER A 42 -2.10 -12.59 12.70
N ASN A 43 -1.70 -13.60 11.93
CA ASN A 43 -2.59 -14.29 10.99
C ASN A 43 -3.76 -14.97 11.70
N PHE A 44 -3.54 -15.60 12.87
CA PHE A 44 -4.63 -16.18 13.65
C PHE A 44 -5.65 -15.11 14.06
N VAL A 45 -5.20 -14.01 14.65
CA VAL A 45 -6.08 -12.95 15.12
C VAL A 45 -6.83 -12.28 13.95
N GLY A 46 -6.17 -12.10 12.81
CA GLY A 46 -6.84 -11.61 11.60
C GLY A 46 -7.96 -12.53 11.11
N ARG A 47 -7.77 -13.86 11.16
CA ARG A 47 -8.78 -14.85 10.75
C ARG A 47 -10.00 -14.93 11.66
N VAL A 48 -9.89 -14.46 12.89
CA VAL A 48 -11.01 -14.46 13.84
C VAL A 48 -11.77 -13.13 13.86
N HIS A 49 -11.36 -12.16 13.04
CA HIS A 49 -12.06 -10.88 12.90
C HIS A 49 -13.46 -11.08 12.29
N PRO A 50 -14.51 -10.34 12.74
CA PRO A 50 -15.88 -10.50 12.21
C PRO A 50 -16.01 -10.30 10.70
N ASN A 51 -15.20 -9.40 10.14
CA ASN A 51 -15.21 -9.10 8.70
C ASN A 51 -14.29 -10.01 7.88
N TYR A 52 -13.65 -11.00 8.49
CA TYR A 52 -12.74 -11.91 7.80
C TYR A 52 -13.51 -12.81 6.81
N PHE A 53 -13.07 -12.82 5.55
CA PHE A 53 -13.49 -13.79 4.53
C PHE A 53 -12.32 -14.37 3.73
N GLY A 54 -11.08 -14.00 4.07
CA GLY A 54 -9.87 -14.55 3.49
C GLY A 54 -9.62 -14.18 2.04
N TRP A 55 -8.53 -14.72 1.49
CA TRP A 55 -8.14 -14.46 0.10
C TRP A 55 -9.12 -15.04 -0.92
N ASP A 56 -9.80 -16.15 -0.61
CA ASP A 56 -10.85 -16.71 -1.48
C ASP A 56 -12.03 -15.74 -1.58
N GLY A 57 -12.55 -15.23 -0.46
CA GLY A 57 -13.63 -14.25 -0.49
C GLY A 57 -13.22 -12.95 -1.18
N ALA A 58 -11.97 -12.50 -0.98
CA ALA A 58 -11.44 -11.31 -1.65
C ALA A 58 -11.37 -11.50 -3.18
N TYR A 59 -10.91 -12.66 -3.61
CA TYR A 59 -10.89 -13.03 -5.02
C TYR A 59 -12.30 -13.14 -5.61
N GLN A 60 -13.24 -13.79 -4.92
CA GLN A 60 -14.63 -13.90 -5.36
C GLN A 60 -15.29 -12.52 -5.52
N ARG A 61 -15.02 -11.58 -4.62
CA ARG A 61 -15.47 -10.19 -4.78
C ARG A 61 -14.87 -9.54 -6.02
N PHE A 62 -13.57 -9.69 -6.24
CA PHE A 62 -12.90 -9.13 -7.42
C PHE A 62 -13.49 -9.65 -8.73
N VAL A 63 -13.65 -10.97 -8.88
CA VAL A 63 -14.26 -11.54 -10.10
C VAL A 63 -15.76 -11.32 -10.19
N GLY A 64 -16.45 -11.09 -9.06
CA GLY A 64 -17.85 -10.66 -9.05
C GLY A 64 -18.04 -9.27 -9.67
N VAL A 65 -17.07 -8.37 -9.49
CA VAL A 65 -17.06 -7.04 -10.13
C VAL A 65 -16.50 -7.10 -11.55
N PHE A 66 -15.42 -7.86 -11.77
CA PHE A 66 -14.73 -8.02 -13.05
C PHE A 66 -14.64 -9.50 -13.44
N PRO A 67 -15.68 -10.09 -14.06
CA PRO A 67 -15.72 -11.53 -14.37
C PRO A 67 -14.57 -12.03 -15.25
N GLY A 68 -14.02 -11.17 -16.12
CA GLY A 68 -12.85 -11.51 -16.94
C GLY A 68 -11.50 -11.20 -16.28
N GLY A 69 -11.48 -10.78 -15.01
CA GLY A 69 -10.29 -10.48 -14.23
C GLY A 69 -9.44 -9.32 -14.78
N PHE A 70 -8.14 -9.32 -14.44
CA PHE A 70 -7.20 -8.23 -14.77
C PHE A 70 -6.98 -7.95 -16.26
N HIS A 71 -7.35 -8.88 -17.14
CA HIS A 71 -7.13 -8.75 -18.57
C HIS A 71 -8.38 -8.33 -19.34
N SER A 72 -9.52 -8.24 -18.65
CA SER A 72 -10.80 -7.86 -19.23
C SER A 72 -10.87 -6.38 -19.58
N ASP A 73 -11.68 -6.05 -20.60
CA ASP A 73 -11.80 -4.67 -21.10
C ASP A 73 -12.56 -3.76 -20.12
N ASP A 74 -13.53 -4.30 -19.39
CA ASP A 74 -14.25 -3.62 -18.31
C ASP A 74 -13.30 -3.29 -17.14
N TYR A 75 -12.46 -4.23 -16.71
CA TYR A 75 -11.43 -3.93 -15.71
C TYR A 75 -10.44 -2.88 -16.21
N LYS A 76 -9.91 -3.04 -17.42
CA LYS A 76 -8.93 -2.11 -17.98
C LYS A 76 -9.50 -0.71 -18.08
N SER A 77 -10.71 -0.55 -18.60
CA SER A 77 -11.35 0.74 -18.74
C SER A 77 -11.72 1.39 -17.40
N ALA A 78 -12.20 0.61 -16.43
CA ALA A 78 -12.64 1.11 -15.13
C ALA A 78 -11.47 1.45 -14.19
N GLU A 79 -10.43 0.60 -14.14
CA GLU A 79 -9.43 0.65 -13.08
C GLU A 79 -7.99 0.83 -13.59
N ARG A 80 -7.59 0.25 -14.73
CA ARG A 80 -6.17 0.24 -15.14
C ARG A 80 -5.76 1.41 -16.04
N ASN A 81 -6.52 1.69 -17.10
CA ASN A 81 -6.08 2.53 -18.22
C ASN A 81 -5.72 3.95 -17.79
N TYR A 82 -6.53 4.59 -16.95
CA TYR A 82 -6.23 5.95 -16.50
C TYR A 82 -4.98 6.04 -15.60
N LYS A 83 -4.68 4.98 -14.83
CA LYS A 83 -3.46 4.88 -14.01
C LYS A 83 -2.24 4.67 -14.89
N GLU A 84 -2.38 3.83 -15.93
CA GLU A 84 -1.33 3.61 -16.93
C GLU A 84 -1.06 4.87 -17.77
N ASP A 85 -2.09 5.64 -18.12
CA ASP A 85 -1.94 6.92 -18.81
C ASP A 85 -1.24 7.96 -17.92
N ALA A 86 -1.56 7.99 -16.61
CA ALA A 86 -0.86 8.83 -15.65
C ALA A 86 0.62 8.43 -15.52
N ARG A 87 0.92 7.12 -15.51
CA ARG A 87 2.29 6.61 -15.50
C ARG A 87 3.06 7.01 -16.77
N LYS A 88 2.48 6.82 -17.95
CA LYS A 88 3.11 7.22 -19.22
C LYS A 88 3.41 8.71 -19.25
N LEU A 89 2.46 9.53 -18.79
CA LEU A 89 2.66 10.98 -18.67
C LEU A 89 3.80 11.33 -17.70
N LEU A 90 3.89 10.61 -16.58
CA LEU A 90 4.96 10.81 -15.60
C LEU A 90 6.32 10.48 -16.21
N GLU A 91 6.44 9.36 -16.91
CA GLU A 91 7.68 8.95 -17.58
C GLU A 91 8.07 9.93 -18.71
N GLU A 92 7.09 10.44 -19.46
CA GLU A 92 7.33 11.42 -20.53
C GLU A 92 7.83 12.76 -19.97
N ARG A 93 7.21 13.26 -18.89
CA ARG A 93 7.47 14.63 -18.40
C ARG A 93 8.53 14.70 -17.31
N LEU A 94 8.65 13.66 -16.51
CA LEU A 94 9.55 13.56 -15.37
C LEU A 94 10.14 12.14 -15.29
N PRO A 95 10.89 11.70 -16.32
CA PRO A 95 11.59 10.42 -16.24
C PRO A 95 12.56 10.44 -15.05
N LEU A 96 12.60 9.34 -14.28
CA LEU A 96 13.38 9.25 -13.04
C LEU A 96 14.83 9.71 -13.20
N SER A 97 15.46 9.37 -14.33
CA SER A 97 16.85 9.71 -14.66
C SER A 97 17.12 11.22 -14.77
N SER A 98 16.09 12.03 -15.03
CA SER A 98 16.20 13.48 -15.20
C SER A 98 15.90 14.28 -13.94
N VAL A 99 15.22 13.69 -12.95
CA VAL A 99 14.67 14.43 -11.80
C VAL A 99 15.75 15.16 -10.99
N GLN A 100 16.95 14.59 -10.87
CA GLN A 100 18.03 15.18 -10.09
C GLN A 100 18.64 16.42 -10.74
N SER A 101 18.65 16.51 -12.06
CA SER A 101 19.24 17.62 -12.82
C SER A 101 18.21 18.67 -13.26
N ASN A 102 16.93 18.44 -13.01
CA ASN A 102 15.84 19.31 -13.46
C ASN A 102 15.33 20.24 -12.34
N SER A 103 14.62 21.28 -12.74
CA SER A 103 13.97 22.25 -11.86
C SER A 103 12.65 22.74 -12.45
N GLY A 104 11.79 23.32 -11.63
CA GLY A 104 10.45 23.74 -12.08
C GLY A 104 9.54 22.54 -12.40
N MET A 105 9.72 21.43 -11.71
CA MET A 105 9.02 20.15 -11.96
C MET A 105 7.57 20.15 -11.45
N GLY A 106 7.19 21.18 -10.69
CA GLY A 106 5.89 21.29 -10.02
C GLY A 106 4.68 21.10 -10.93
N GLU A 107 4.59 21.84 -12.04
CA GLU A 107 3.45 21.72 -12.98
C GLU A 107 3.46 20.38 -13.74
N ALA A 108 4.65 19.83 -14.03
CA ALA A 108 4.77 18.52 -14.65
C ALA A 108 4.24 17.41 -13.71
N ALA A 109 4.63 17.44 -12.43
CA ALA A 109 4.12 16.52 -11.42
C ALA A 109 2.60 16.72 -11.21
N LEU A 110 2.14 17.97 -11.12
CA LEU A 110 0.73 18.30 -10.91
C LEU A 110 -0.16 17.78 -12.05
N ALA A 111 0.32 17.83 -13.29
CA ALA A 111 -0.37 17.26 -14.44
C ALA A 111 -0.62 15.74 -14.26
N VAL A 112 0.31 15.01 -13.65
CA VAL A 112 0.19 13.58 -13.35
C VAL A 112 -0.82 13.34 -12.22
N PHE A 113 -0.79 14.14 -11.14
CA PHE A 113 -1.77 14.03 -10.05
C PHE A 113 -3.22 14.22 -10.54
N ARG A 114 -3.43 15.08 -11.53
CA ARG A 114 -4.75 15.33 -12.14
C ARG A 114 -5.24 14.24 -13.08
N LYS A 115 -4.39 13.26 -13.46
CA LYS A 115 -4.78 12.16 -14.35
C LYS A 115 -5.45 10.99 -13.64
N THR A 116 -5.47 10.98 -12.31
CA THR A 116 -6.09 9.91 -11.54
C THR A 116 -7.15 10.43 -10.55
N ASN A 117 -8.01 9.52 -10.12
CA ASN A 117 -9.01 9.73 -9.06
C ASN A 117 -8.54 9.16 -7.70
N LEU A 118 -7.25 8.85 -7.55
CA LEU A 118 -6.71 8.18 -6.35
C LEU A 118 -6.80 9.09 -5.10
N LEU A 119 -6.67 10.39 -5.30
CA LEU A 119 -6.79 11.42 -4.26
C LEU A 119 -8.19 12.01 -4.21
N SER A 120 -8.67 12.32 -3.00
CA SER A 120 -9.89 13.12 -2.84
C SER A 120 -9.69 14.56 -3.35
N PRO A 121 -10.77 15.29 -3.67
CA PRO A 121 -10.67 16.69 -4.10
C PRO A 121 -9.90 17.58 -3.10
N PHE A 122 -10.11 17.38 -1.79
CA PHE A 122 -9.40 18.11 -0.75
C PHE A 122 -7.90 17.83 -0.74
N GLU A 123 -7.50 16.56 -0.92
CA GLU A 123 -6.09 16.19 -1.06
C GLU A 123 -5.47 16.82 -2.32
N GLN A 124 -6.19 16.80 -3.46
CA GLN A 124 -5.72 17.41 -4.70
C GLN A 124 -5.47 18.91 -4.55
N THR A 125 -6.34 19.65 -3.86
CA THR A 125 -6.14 21.09 -3.61
C THR A 125 -4.84 21.36 -2.84
N ARG A 126 -4.55 20.57 -1.81
CA ARG A 126 -3.34 20.76 -1.00
C ARG A 126 -2.07 20.31 -1.73
N ILE A 127 -2.14 19.23 -2.52
CA ILE A 127 -1.04 18.81 -3.38
C ILE A 127 -0.73 19.87 -4.43
N GLN A 128 -1.76 20.50 -5.01
CA GLN A 128 -1.56 21.63 -5.91
C GLN A 128 -0.84 22.79 -5.22
N ALA A 129 -1.16 23.10 -3.96
CA ALA A 129 -0.45 24.13 -3.20
C ALA A 129 1.03 23.79 -3.02
N LEU A 130 1.35 22.54 -2.62
CA LEU A 130 2.73 22.06 -2.52
C LEU A 130 3.47 22.14 -3.87
N LEU A 131 2.88 21.62 -4.94
CA LEU A 131 3.53 21.53 -6.25
C LEU A 131 3.66 22.87 -6.97
N ARG A 132 2.98 23.92 -6.51
CA ARG A 132 3.17 25.30 -6.99
C ARG A 132 4.04 26.15 -6.07
N SER A 133 4.58 25.55 -5.02
CA SER A 133 5.40 26.24 -4.04
C SER A 133 6.89 26.11 -4.35
N ARG A 134 7.70 26.83 -3.55
CA ARG A 134 9.16 26.68 -3.50
C ARG A 134 9.63 25.26 -3.12
N ARG A 135 8.74 24.41 -2.59
CA ARG A 135 9.05 23.04 -2.12
C ARG A 135 8.72 21.96 -3.16
N ALA A 136 8.19 22.34 -4.32
CA ALA A 136 7.79 21.40 -5.36
C ALA A 136 8.94 20.50 -5.80
N ASP A 137 10.08 21.08 -6.18
CA ASP A 137 11.22 20.31 -6.67
C ASP A 137 11.86 19.46 -5.56
N ASP A 138 11.88 19.95 -4.31
CA ASP A 138 12.37 19.19 -3.14
C ASP A 138 11.52 17.93 -2.93
N PHE A 139 10.20 18.06 -3.01
CA PHE A 139 9.29 16.94 -2.90
C PHE A 139 9.48 15.92 -4.03
N VAL A 140 9.56 16.38 -5.29
CA VAL A 140 9.73 15.50 -6.46
C VAL A 140 11.08 14.77 -6.42
N ARG A 141 12.19 15.47 -6.07
CA ARG A 141 13.50 14.83 -5.90
C ARG A 141 13.51 13.80 -4.77
N ALA A 142 12.90 14.13 -3.63
CA ALA A 142 12.79 13.21 -2.51
C ALA A 142 11.97 11.96 -2.85
N ALA A 143 10.90 12.12 -3.63
CA ALA A 143 10.13 11.00 -4.16
C ALA A 143 10.95 10.12 -5.10
N ALA A 144 11.79 10.72 -5.97
CA ALA A 144 12.71 9.95 -6.82
C ALA A 144 13.76 9.21 -5.98
N THR A 145 14.35 9.85 -4.96
CA THR A 145 15.27 9.19 -4.01
C THR A 145 14.62 7.99 -3.33
N PHE A 146 13.36 8.12 -2.89
CA PHE A 146 12.60 7.01 -2.32
C PHE A 146 12.40 5.87 -3.33
N THR A 147 12.07 6.22 -4.57
CA THR A 147 11.81 5.27 -5.67
C THR A 147 13.07 4.48 -6.05
N LEU A 148 14.24 5.13 -6.00
CA LEU A 148 15.51 4.52 -6.36
C LEU A 148 16.12 3.64 -5.24
N GLY A 149 15.43 3.51 -4.10
CA GLY A 149 15.77 2.54 -3.05
C GLY A 149 16.23 3.15 -1.73
N ASP A 150 16.61 4.44 -1.70
CA ASP A 150 16.90 5.15 -0.45
C ASP A 150 15.62 5.66 0.21
N ARG A 151 14.79 4.69 0.62
CA ARG A 151 13.45 4.92 1.15
C ARG A 151 13.47 5.76 2.42
N ALA A 152 14.46 5.56 3.29
CA ALA A 152 14.53 6.26 4.57
C ALA A 152 14.81 7.77 4.37
N ASN A 153 15.81 8.12 3.53
CA ASN A 153 16.09 9.53 3.23
C ASN A 153 14.99 10.17 2.38
N GLY A 154 14.49 9.45 1.37
CA GLY A 154 13.40 9.95 0.54
C GLY A 154 12.12 10.24 1.32
N LEU A 155 11.76 9.36 2.26
CA LEU A 155 10.57 9.54 3.11
C LEU A 155 10.68 10.78 4.00
N ARG A 156 11.80 10.94 4.73
CA ARG A 156 12.03 12.10 5.60
C ARG A 156 12.06 13.41 4.81
N SER A 157 12.70 13.41 3.65
CA SER A 157 12.78 14.61 2.80
C SER A 157 11.43 14.99 2.20
N MET A 158 10.62 14.00 1.77
CA MET A 158 9.26 14.27 1.31
C MET A 158 8.37 14.79 2.45
N GLU A 159 8.44 14.18 3.64
CA GLU A 159 7.73 14.64 4.84
C GLU A 159 8.06 16.10 5.14
N HIS A 160 9.35 16.43 5.17
CA HIS A 160 9.84 17.79 5.41
C HIS A 160 9.40 18.79 4.31
N ALA A 161 9.29 18.37 3.05
CA ALA A 161 8.77 19.21 1.97
C ALA A 161 7.25 19.43 2.06
N ALA A 162 6.51 18.40 2.50
CA ALA A 162 5.06 18.35 2.54
C ALA A 162 4.43 18.94 3.81
N LEU A 163 5.19 19.05 4.91
CA LEU A 163 4.69 19.42 6.23
C LEU A 163 3.99 20.78 6.24
N GLU A 164 4.58 21.80 5.60
CA GLU A 164 4.05 23.18 5.52
C GLU A 164 2.68 23.24 4.82
N TYR A 165 2.32 22.23 4.02
CA TYR A 165 1.11 22.21 3.19
C TYR A 165 0.06 21.22 3.71
N ASP A 166 0.28 20.59 4.87
CA ASP A 166 -0.61 19.56 5.47
C ASP A 166 -0.92 18.41 4.47
N VAL A 167 0.13 17.97 3.76
CA VAL A 167 0.12 16.82 2.82
C VAL A 167 1.19 15.78 3.13
N ALA A 168 1.82 15.83 4.31
CA ALA A 168 2.71 14.79 4.80
C ALA A 168 1.89 13.53 5.19
N LYS A 169 1.30 12.88 4.19
CA LYS A 169 0.37 11.76 4.32
C LYS A 169 0.71 10.68 3.30
N TRP A 170 0.47 9.42 3.65
CA TRP A 170 0.79 8.27 2.81
C TRP A 170 0.25 8.36 1.37
N THR A 171 -0.94 8.93 1.17
CA THR A 171 -1.55 9.15 -0.14
C THR A 171 -0.74 10.11 -1.03
N ALA A 172 -0.08 11.11 -0.45
CA ALA A 172 0.82 12.00 -1.20
C ALA A 172 2.17 11.34 -1.47
N ILE A 173 2.74 10.77 -0.42
CA ILE A 173 4.12 10.26 -0.37
C ILE A 173 4.31 9.05 -1.28
N SER A 174 3.33 8.14 -1.32
CA SER A 174 3.42 6.93 -2.12
C SER A 174 3.02 7.11 -3.58
N TYR A 175 2.45 8.27 -3.97
CA TYR A 175 1.85 8.47 -5.29
C TYR A 175 2.87 8.41 -6.45
N LEU A 176 3.91 9.26 -6.40
CA LEU A 176 4.92 9.31 -7.45
C LEU A 176 5.77 8.01 -7.50
N PRO A 177 6.26 7.46 -6.37
CA PRO A 177 6.98 6.18 -6.41
C PRO A 177 6.16 5.04 -7.02
N TYR A 178 4.88 4.94 -6.66
CA TYR A 178 3.96 3.95 -7.21
C TYR A 178 3.82 4.06 -8.73
N LEU A 179 3.70 5.27 -9.27
CA LEU A 179 3.59 5.46 -10.72
C LEU A 179 4.92 5.24 -11.43
N TRP A 180 6.04 5.72 -10.89
CA TRP A 180 7.34 5.52 -11.55
C TRP A 180 7.76 4.06 -11.63
N ALA A 181 7.51 3.27 -10.58
CA ALA A 181 7.90 1.86 -10.54
C ALA A 181 6.81 0.99 -9.90
N PRO A 182 5.69 0.76 -10.62
CA PRO A 182 4.54 0.01 -10.10
C PRO A 182 4.86 -1.49 -9.91
N THR A 183 5.99 -1.98 -10.37
CA THR A 183 6.44 -3.35 -10.08
C THR A 183 7.11 -3.47 -8.70
N VAL A 184 7.47 -2.35 -8.08
CA VAL A 184 8.23 -2.29 -6.81
C VAL A 184 7.46 -1.53 -5.73
N HIS A 185 6.84 -0.42 -6.10
CA HIS A 185 6.18 0.48 -5.16
C HIS A 185 4.67 0.31 -5.17
N MET A 186 4.05 0.64 -4.04
CA MET A 186 2.62 0.51 -3.83
C MET A 186 2.02 1.82 -3.35
N PHE A 187 0.85 2.16 -3.88
CA PHE A 187 0.06 3.29 -3.41
C PHE A 187 -0.69 2.93 -2.13
N LEU A 188 -0.58 3.79 -1.10
CA LEU A 188 -1.26 3.61 0.17
C LEU A 188 -2.46 4.55 0.28
N LYS A 189 -3.66 3.96 0.21
CA LYS A 189 -4.91 4.59 0.62
C LYS A 189 -5.34 4.01 1.98
N PRO A 190 -5.10 4.69 3.10
CA PRO A 190 -5.18 4.12 4.44
C PRO A 190 -6.41 3.26 4.76
N GLU A 191 -7.61 3.81 4.60
CA GLU A 191 -8.87 3.18 5.02
C GLU A 191 -9.08 1.86 4.27
N VAL A 192 -9.13 1.93 2.94
CA VAL A 192 -9.39 0.76 2.09
C VAL A 192 -8.29 -0.30 2.20
N THR A 193 -7.03 0.09 2.38
CA THR A 193 -5.93 -0.86 2.58
C THR A 193 -6.06 -1.56 3.93
N ARG A 194 -6.45 -0.85 4.99
CA ARG A 194 -6.74 -1.45 6.29
C ARG A 194 -7.92 -2.40 6.22
N ASP A 195 -9.01 -2.01 5.58
CA ASP A 195 -10.21 -2.84 5.45
C ASP A 195 -9.90 -4.13 4.66
N CYS A 196 -9.12 -4.01 3.57
CA CYS A 196 -8.63 -5.18 2.85
C CYS A 196 -7.76 -6.08 3.75
N ALA A 197 -6.79 -5.50 4.47
CA ALA A 197 -5.92 -6.25 5.37
C ALA A 197 -6.70 -6.98 6.47
N GLU A 198 -7.72 -6.34 7.02
CA GLU A 198 -8.64 -6.92 7.99
C GLU A 198 -9.38 -8.14 7.41
N ARG A 199 -9.99 -7.98 6.23
CA ARG A 199 -10.80 -9.00 5.56
C ARG A 199 -10.02 -10.23 5.13
N VAL A 200 -8.74 -10.06 4.78
CA VAL A 200 -7.84 -11.16 4.41
C VAL A 200 -7.00 -11.67 5.60
N GLY A 201 -7.12 -11.05 6.77
CA GLY A 201 -6.43 -11.44 7.99
C GLY A 201 -4.93 -11.10 8.01
N HIS A 202 -4.51 -10.08 7.26
CA HIS A 202 -3.14 -9.59 7.20
C HIS A 202 -2.81 -8.63 8.37
N GLU A 203 -1.54 -8.59 8.80
CA GLU A 203 -1.12 -7.82 9.97
C GLU A 203 -1.12 -6.29 9.77
N PHE A 204 -1.15 -5.82 8.53
CA PHE A 204 -1.15 -4.39 8.18
C PHE A 204 -2.25 -3.61 8.92
N GLN A 205 -3.40 -4.23 9.18
CA GLN A 205 -4.50 -3.64 9.95
C GLN A 205 -4.09 -3.17 11.36
N TYR A 206 -3.09 -3.83 11.97
CA TYR A 206 -2.58 -3.52 13.30
C TYR A 206 -1.30 -2.70 13.28
N LYS A 207 -0.55 -2.74 12.17
CA LYS A 207 0.69 -1.98 11.98
C LYS A 207 0.45 -0.58 11.43
N TYR A 208 -0.69 -0.34 10.78
CA TYR A 208 -0.97 0.97 10.22
C TYR A 208 -1.01 2.05 11.30
N GLU A 209 -0.26 3.12 11.06
CA GLU A 209 -0.41 4.40 11.73
C GLU A 209 -0.36 5.54 10.70
N PRO A 210 -1.02 6.68 10.96
CA PRO A 210 -0.99 7.82 10.04
C PRO A 210 0.40 8.44 9.86
N ALA A 211 1.28 8.31 10.86
CA ALA A 211 2.65 8.81 10.81
C ALA A 211 3.44 8.16 9.68
N LEU A 212 4.38 8.92 9.09
CA LEU A 212 5.23 8.46 7.99
C LEU A 212 6.39 7.59 8.50
N ASN A 213 6.04 6.43 9.05
CA ASN A 213 6.97 5.45 9.58
C ASN A 213 7.35 4.42 8.50
N PRO A 214 8.66 4.17 8.24
CA PRO A 214 9.10 3.15 7.29
C PRO A 214 8.45 1.78 7.48
N SER A 215 8.20 1.36 8.73
CA SER A 215 7.60 0.06 9.05
C SER A 215 6.16 -0.10 8.54
N VAL A 216 5.40 0.99 8.43
CA VAL A 216 4.05 0.98 7.82
C VAL A 216 4.16 0.67 6.33
N TYR A 217 5.10 1.34 5.64
CA TYR A 217 5.32 1.10 4.21
C TYR A 217 5.86 -0.31 3.95
N GLU A 218 6.75 -0.82 4.80
CA GLU A 218 7.23 -2.20 4.70
C GLU A 218 6.09 -3.22 4.86
N SER A 219 5.17 -2.99 5.81
CA SER A 219 3.99 -3.85 5.97
C SER A 219 3.00 -3.74 4.80
N LEU A 220 2.92 -2.58 4.13
CA LEU A 220 2.15 -2.43 2.89
C LEU A 220 2.77 -3.25 1.75
N ILE A 221 4.09 -3.22 1.61
CA ILE A 221 4.78 -4.00 0.57
C ILE A 221 4.59 -5.51 0.83
N ASP A 222 4.64 -5.95 2.09
CA ASP A 222 4.33 -7.33 2.47
C ASP A 222 2.90 -7.76 2.11
N LEU A 223 1.90 -6.89 2.40
CA LEU A 223 0.52 -7.11 1.98
C LEU A 223 0.40 -7.23 0.45
N THR A 224 1.13 -6.38 -0.28
CA THR A 224 1.13 -6.33 -1.75
C THR A 224 1.69 -7.63 -2.34
N HIS A 225 2.83 -8.09 -1.82
CA HIS A 225 3.44 -9.35 -2.27
C HIS A 225 2.57 -10.55 -1.92
N THR A 226 1.97 -10.57 -0.73
CA THR A 226 1.06 -11.63 -0.31
C THR A 226 -0.17 -11.66 -1.21
N ALA A 227 -0.78 -10.51 -1.49
CA ALA A 227 -1.93 -10.41 -2.39
C ALA A 227 -1.58 -10.93 -3.80
N LYS A 228 -0.42 -10.54 -4.34
CA LYS A 228 0.06 -11.04 -5.63
C LYS A 228 0.19 -12.57 -5.64
N ALA A 229 0.88 -13.14 -4.65
CA ALA A 229 1.08 -14.59 -4.56
C ALA A 229 -0.25 -15.35 -4.43
N GLU A 230 -1.19 -14.84 -3.63
CA GLU A 230 -2.51 -15.43 -3.45
C GLU A 230 -3.37 -15.35 -4.73
N LEU A 231 -3.27 -14.26 -5.49
CA LEU A 231 -3.93 -14.15 -6.79
C LEU A 231 -3.33 -15.12 -7.82
N GLU A 232 -2.01 -15.19 -7.91
CA GLU A 232 -1.31 -16.09 -8.83
C GLU A 232 -1.60 -17.56 -8.53
N ALA A 233 -1.67 -17.94 -7.25
CA ALA A 233 -2.07 -19.29 -6.82
C ALA A 233 -3.50 -19.66 -7.26
N ARG A 234 -4.34 -18.67 -7.57
CA ARG A 234 -5.72 -18.83 -8.09
C ARG A 234 -5.81 -18.67 -9.60
N GLY A 235 -4.67 -18.58 -10.30
CA GLY A 235 -4.62 -18.38 -11.75
C GLY A 235 -4.95 -16.96 -12.20
N ALA A 236 -5.06 -16.01 -11.28
CA ALA A 236 -5.21 -14.59 -11.61
C ALA A 236 -3.81 -13.96 -11.72
N LEU A 237 -3.50 -13.37 -12.87
CA LEU A 237 -2.18 -12.85 -13.18
C LEU A 237 -2.20 -11.31 -13.21
N PRO A 238 -2.01 -10.63 -12.06
CA PRO A 238 -1.83 -9.18 -12.04
C PRO A 238 -0.50 -8.81 -12.72
N SER A 239 -0.51 -7.77 -13.54
CA SER A 239 0.68 -7.31 -14.28
C SER A 239 1.70 -6.63 -13.36
N ASP A 240 1.21 -5.84 -12.40
CA ASP A 240 1.99 -4.98 -11.51
C ASP A 240 1.11 -4.52 -10.33
N ASN A 241 1.64 -3.62 -9.49
CA ASN A 241 0.91 -3.12 -8.34
C ASN A 241 -0.25 -2.17 -8.72
N ILE A 242 -0.41 -1.78 -9.99
CA ILE A 242 -1.64 -1.11 -10.44
C ILE A 242 -2.82 -2.07 -10.34
N ASP A 243 -2.59 -3.33 -10.69
CA ASP A 243 -3.58 -4.38 -10.54
C ASP A 243 -3.83 -4.74 -9.08
N ILE A 244 -2.76 -4.84 -8.29
CA ILE A 244 -2.87 -5.11 -6.84
C ILE A 244 -3.60 -3.98 -6.12
N GLN A 245 -3.36 -2.71 -6.47
CA GLN A 245 -4.06 -1.57 -5.88
C GLN A 245 -5.56 -1.62 -6.16
N SER A 246 -5.94 -1.98 -7.38
CA SER A 246 -7.34 -2.13 -7.77
C SER A 246 -8.00 -3.31 -7.06
N PHE A 247 -7.28 -4.43 -6.92
CA PHE A 247 -7.74 -5.57 -6.12
C PHE A 247 -7.98 -5.20 -4.64
N ILE A 248 -7.01 -4.55 -3.99
CA ILE A 248 -7.14 -4.06 -2.62
C ILE A 248 -8.33 -3.12 -2.48
N TRP A 249 -8.57 -2.26 -3.48
CA TRP A 249 -9.74 -1.39 -3.51
C TRP A 249 -11.05 -2.17 -3.54
N ILE A 250 -11.18 -3.18 -4.42
CA ILE A 250 -12.40 -3.99 -4.50
C ILE A 250 -12.62 -4.78 -3.20
N ALA A 251 -11.59 -5.49 -2.71
CA ALA A 251 -11.67 -6.26 -1.48
C ALA A 251 -11.93 -5.37 -0.25
N GLY A 252 -11.39 -4.15 -0.25
CA GLY A 252 -11.45 -3.18 0.84
C GLY A 252 -12.68 -2.26 0.85
N LYS A 253 -13.43 -2.10 -0.25
CA LYS A 253 -14.56 -1.15 -0.27
C LYS A 253 -15.94 -1.77 -0.54
N TYR A 254 -16.02 -2.89 -1.25
CA TYR A 254 -17.31 -3.43 -1.66
C TYR A 254 -17.91 -4.30 -0.55
N GLU A 255 -19.16 -4.04 -0.19
CA GLU A 255 -20.02 -4.88 0.65
C GLU A 255 -21.12 -5.52 -0.19
#